data_AF-A0AAP2D9S8-F1
#
_entry.id   AF-A0AAP2D9S8-F1
#
_cell.length_a   1.000
_cell.length_b   1.000
_cell.length_c   1.000
_cell.angle_alpha   90.00
_cell.angle_beta   90.00
_cell.angle_gamma   90.00
#
_symmetry.space_group_name_H-M   'P 1'
#
loop_
_entity.id
_entity.type
_entity.pdbx_description
1 polymer ?
#
loop_
_entity_poly.entity_id
_entity_poly.type
_entity_poly.pdbx_seq_one_letter_code
_entity_poly.pdbx_strand_id
1 'polypeptide(L)'
;MKKINWTNGIIAATAIALALSGCKEDESVKTAADAEGISIQLNAPAVYGKRPAASSEVVAKVYVLDGKDTVYSQLLKKLKDRIAFNGDQDKVYSLVVKADAFQKVVRTFTMRSLRKEQGGRLADIDLVPALTFVTGGQQEVQLDLGASDAALSIDWGDGSPIEATTCGCYLTHLYDTPGYYFVSITGELDKVETLGFFYDYGGISDIALDHVGNLQSFANAFAQSPTYIDFSNNTLLQTIELGASRTRYITVPADNDLLSVRLFLDSGFSASSLNNVIHQVYTASLAENRTGGQMYLSQQPYGATFIAPISNTAKDELRVLRDSLAWEVWPDQF
;
A
#
# COMPACT_ATOMS: atom_id res chain seq x y z
N MET A 1 -18.71 7.02 -33.81
CA MET A 1 -18.37 6.46 -32.49
C MET A 1 -17.43 5.28 -32.70
N LYS A 2 -16.14 5.44 -32.38
CA LYS A 2 -15.14 4.37 -32.48
C LYS A 2 -15.27 3.45 -31.26
N LYS A 3 -15.53 2.18 -31.48
CA LYS A 3 -15.40 1.13 -30.46
C LYS A 3 -13.92 0.83 -30.27
N ILE A 4 -13.42 0.97 -29.03
CA ILE A 4 -12.09 0.50 -28.65
C ILE A 4 -12.26 -0.96 -28.23
N ASN A 5 -11.64 -1.87 -28.99
CA ASN A 5 -11.60 -3.30 -28.69
C ASN A 5 -10.41 -3.57 -27.76
N TRP A 6 -10.71 -4.11 -26.58
CA TRP A 6 -9.74 -4.64 -25.63
C TRP A 6 -9.56 -6.13 -25.91
N THR A 7 -8.66 -6.52 -26.82
CA THR A 7 -8.18 -7.91 -26.87
C THR A 7 -6.78 -7.99 -27.47
N ASN A 8 -5.92 -8.71 -26.74
CA ASN A 8 -4.64 -9.32 -27.13
C ASN A 8 -3.36 -8.53 -26.85
N GLY A 9 -2.64 -8.99 -25.83
CA GLY A 9 -1.27 -8.58 -25.54
C GLY A 9 -0.59 -9.46 -24.50
N ILE A 10 -0.61 -10.79 -24.66
CA ILE A 10 0.24 -11.70 -23.86
C ILE A 10 1.50 -11.97 -24.69
N ILE A 11 2.61 -11.29 -24.37
CA ILE A 11 3.95 -11.67 -24.82
C ILE A 11 4.86 -11.75 -23.59
N ALA A 12 5.51 -12.90 -23.46
CA ALA A 12 6.47 -13.23 -22.43
C ALA A 12 7.71 -12.33 -22.48
N ALA A 13 8.14 -11.82 -21.32
CA ALA A 13 9.43 -11.16 -21.15
C ALA A 13 10.29 -11.95 -20.16
N THR A 14 11.37 -12.52 -20.69
CA THR A 14 12.45 -13.17 -19.94
C THR A 14 13.38 -12.11 -19.34
N ALA A 15 13.84 -12.40 -18.12
CA ALA A 15 14.62 -11.55 -17.22
C ALA A 15 15.95 -10.99 -17.79
N ILE A 16 16.32 -9.79 -17.31
CA ILE A 16 17.58 -9.46 -16.60
C ILE A 16 17.41 -8.03 -16.05
N ALA A 17 17.47 -7.86 -14.71
CA ALA A 17 17.49 -6.57 -14.03
C ALA A 17 18.62 -6.53 -12.99
N LEU A 18 19.60 -5.66 -13.22
CA LEU A 18 20.58 -5.12 -12.27
C LEU A 18 20.44 -3.58 -12.38
N ALA A 19 20.39 -2.75 -11.35
CA ALA A 19 20.78 -2.91 -9.96
C ALA A 19 19.97 -1.95 -9.06
N LEU A 20 18.82 -2.41 -8.58
CA LEU A 20 18.31 -2.27 -7.19
C LEU A 20 17.63 -3.59 -6.72
N SER A 21 17.81 -4.67 -7.50
CA SER A 21 17.35 -6.05 -7.26
C SER A 21 18.30 -6.87 -6.36
N GLY A 22 19.23 -6.22 -5.67
CA GLY A 22 20.38 -6.83 -5.01
C GLY A 22 20.30 -7.00 -3.50
N CYS A 23 19.17 -6.73 -2.84
CA CYS A 23 18.98 -7.20 -1.47
C CYS A 23 18.57 -8.68 -1.52
N LYS A 24 19.55 -9.58 -1.66
CA LYS A 24 19.33 -10.95 -1.17
C LYS A 24 19.12 -10.83 0.34
N GLU A 25 17.93 -11.21 0.80
CA GLU A 25 17.66 -11.48 2.22
C GLU A 25 18.55 -12.66 2.62
N ASP A 26 19.78 -12.36 3.03
CA ASP A 26 20.59 -13.30 3.78
C ASP A 26 20.09 -13.23 5.23
N GLU A 27 19.18 -14.15 5.59
CA GLU A 27 18.61 -14.25 6.94
C GLU A 27 19.67 -14.61 8.01
N SER A 28 20.95 -14.70 7.67
CA SER A 28 22.05 -14.94 8.61
C SER A 28 22.53 -13.67 9.34
N VAL A 29 21.62 -12.94 9.98
CA VAL A 29 21.99 -11.78 10.82
C VAL A 29 22.38 -12.24 12.23
N LYS A 30 23.63 -11.99 12.60
CA LYS A 30 24.18 -12.22 13.95
C LYS A 30 23.44 -11.36 14.98
N THR A 31 22.85 -11.98 16.01
CA THR A 31 22.35 -11.28 17.20
C THR A 31 23.53 -10.88 18.10
N ALA A 32 23.81 -9.58 18.24
CA ALA A 32 24.88 -9.08 19.09
C ALA A 32 24.37 -8.89 20.54
N ALA A 33 24.87 -9.70 21.48
CA ALA A 33 24.47 -9.61 22.89
C ALA A 33 25.30 -8.59 23.71
N ASP A 34 26.48 -8.16 23.25
CA ASP A 34 27.40 -7.34 24.06
C ASP A 34 27.92 -6.07 23.34
N ALA A 35 27.20 -5.59 22.33
CA ALA A 35 27.56 -4.40 21.57
C ALA A 35 27.04 -3.11 22.24
N GLU A 36 27.87 -2.06 22.31
CA GLU A 36 27.42 -0.69 22.59
C GLU A 36 26.49 -0.20 21.45
N GLY A 37 25.20 -0.52 21.56
CA GLY A 37 24.20 -0.29 20.50
C GLY A 37 23.77 1.17 20.33
N ILE A 38 23.20 1.48 19.16
CA ILE A 38 22.61 2.78 18.85
C ILE A 38 21.14 2.78 19.29
N SER A 39 20.77 3.60 20.28
CA SER A 39 19.34 3.75 20.59
C SER A 39 18.68 4.64 19.55
N ILE A 40 17.67 4.11 18.87
CA ILE A 40 16.72 4.89 18.09
C ILE A 40 15.42 4.95 18.90
N GLN A 41 14.74 6.08 18.86
CA GLN A 41 13.37 6.18 19.31
C GLN A 41 12.54 6.72 18.14
N LEU A 42 11.53 5.96 17.72
CA LEU A 42 10.56 6.42 16.75
C LEU A 42 9.40 7.08 17.50
N ASN A 43 9.04 8.27 17.03
CA ASN A 43 7.85 8.96 17.48
C ASN A 43 6.84 8.93 16.34
N ALA A 44 5.79 8.13 16.48
CA ALA A 44 4.65 8.19 15.58
C ALA A 44 3.53 9.04 16.21
N PRO A 45 2.76 9.79 15.40
CA PRO A 45 1.55 10.45 15.88
C PRO A 45 0.57 9.43 16.47
N ALA A 46 -0.24 9.88 17.45
CA ALA A 46 -1.14 9.01 18.22
C ALA A 46 -2.27 8.33 17.40
N VAL A 47 -2.45 8.72 16.12
CA VAL A 47 -3.56 8.31 15.25
C VAL A 47 -3.23 7.01 14.48
N TYR A 48 -2.41 6.12 15.03
CA TYR A 48 -2.13 4.84 14.37
C TYR A 48 -3.31 3.88 14.58
N GLY A 49 -4.09 3.66 13.52
CA GLY A 49 -5.26 2.77 13.52
C GLY A 49 -4.91 1.32 13.86
N LYS A 50 -5.87 0.57 14.40
CA LYS A 50 -5.69 -0.85 14.72
C LYS A 50 -5.73 -1.67 13.43
N ARG A 51 -4.57 -1.99 12.85
CA ARG A 51 -4.46 -2.99 11.78
C ARG A 51 -4.88 -4.38 12.32
N PRO A 52 -5.61 -5.21 11.55
CA PRO A 52 -5.97 -6.56 11.97
C PRO A 52 -4.74 -7.40 12.32
N ALA A 53 -4.90 -8.34 13.26
CA ALA A 53 -3.82 -9.06 13.94
C ALA A 53 -2.85 -9.85 13.04
N ALA A 54 -3.16 -10.05 11.75
CA ALA A 54 -2.33 -10.80 10.82
C ALA A 54 -0.99 -10.11 10.44
N SER A 55 -0.83 -8.80 10.71
CA SER A 55 0.45 -8.07 10.51
C SER A 55 0.87 -7.19 11.71
N SER A 56 0.15 -7.29 12.84
CA SER A 56 0.14 -6.30 13.93
C SER A 56 1.39 -6.19 14.81
N GLU A 57 2.48 -6.90 14.50
CA GLU A 57 3.70 -6.80 15.30
C GLU A 57 4.79 -5.94 14.69
N VAL A 58 4.77 -5.55 13.40
CA VAL A 58 5.86 -4.77 12.81
C VAL A 58 5.43 -3.33 12.62
N VAL A 59 6.13 -2.40 13.27
CA VAL A 59 5.88 -0.95 13.19
C VAL A 59 6.75 -0.30 12.12
N ALA A 60 7.98 -0.78 11.96
CA ALA A 60 8.91 -0.27 10.95
C ALA A 60 9.98 -1.30 10.60
N LYS A 61 10.53 -1.18 9.39
CA LYS A 61 11.78 -1.81 8.96
C LYS A 61 12.89 -0.76 9.02
N VAL A 62 13.96 -1.07 9.74
CA VAL A 62 15.14 -0.22 9.86
C VAL A 62 16.29 -0.88 9.12
N TYR A 63 17.04 -0.07 8.38
CA TYR A 63 18.26 -0.45 7.69
C TYR A 63 19.39 0.51 8.07
N VAL A 64 20.61 -0.01 8.18
CA VAL A 64 21.81 0.82 8.13
C VAL A 64 22.56 0.47 6.86
N LEU A 65 22.85 1.49 6.06
CA LEU A 65 23.53 1.36 4.78
C LEU A 65 24.94 1.93 4.84
N ASP A 66 25.83 1.27 4.13
CA ASP A 66 27.19 1.67 3.80
C ASP A 66 27.25 1.94 2.30
N GLY A 67 27.11 3.20 1.90
CA GLY A 67 26.81 3.54 0.52
C GLY A 67 25.49 2.92 0.08
N LYS A 68 25.53 1.91 -0.80
CA LYS A 68 24.35 1.16 -1.29
C LYS A 68 24.16 -0.18 -0.59
N ASP A 69 25.13 -0.62 0.21
CA ASP A 69 25.11 -1.95 0.80
C ASP A 69 24.40 -1.92 2.15
N THR A 70 23.45 -2.83 2.35
CA THR A 70 22.78 -2.99 3.65
C THR A 70 23.71 -3.74 4.60
N VAL A 71 24.19 -3.08 5.65
CA VAL A 71 25.09 -3.65 6.66
C VAL A 71 24.38 -4.02 7.96
N TYR A 72 23.13 -3.57 8.12
CA TYR A 72 22.24 -3.95 9.22
C TYR A 72 20.80 -3.84 8.77
N SER A 73 19.95 -4.74 9.27
CA SER A 73 18.50 -4.57 9.19
C SER A 73 17.81 -5.13 10.43
N GLN A 74 16.67 -4.54 10.80
CA GLN A 74 15.84 -5.01 11.89
C GLN A 74 14.38 -4.64 11.64
N LEU A 75 13.48 -5.56 11.97
CA LEU A 75 12.05 -5.27 12.12
C LEU A 75 11.81 -4.76 13.54
N LEU A 76 11.29 -3.53 13.66
CA LEU A 76 10.90 -2.97 14.94
C LEU A 76 9.48 -3.42 15.26
N LYS A 77 9.30 -3.97 16.46
CA LYS A 77 7.99 -4.39 16.96
C LYS A 77 7.28 -3.32 17.77
N LYS A 78 8.03 -2.32 18.23
CA LYS A 78 7.51 -1.19 18.99
C LYS A 78 8.21 0.09 18.52
N LEU A 79 7.50 1.20 18.62
CA LEU A 79 8.04 2.53 18.33
C LEU A 79 9.30 2.86 19.17
N LYS A 80 9.45 2.25 20.35
CA LYS A 80 10.57 2.46 21.27
C LYS A 80 11.60 1.33 21.28
N ASP A 81 11.73 0.60 20.17
CA ASP A 81 12.75 -0.44 20.06
C ASP A 81 14.13 0.16 19.83
N ARG A 82 15.14 -0.47 20.43
CA ARG A 82 16.55 -0.13 20.22
C ARG A 82 17.13 -1.00 19.12
N ILE A 83 18.09 -0.45 18.39
CA ILE A 83 18.90 -1.22 17.44
C ILE A 83 20.32 -1.38 18.00
N ALA A 84 21.01 -2.47 17.67
CA ALA A 84 22.39 -2.68 18.09
C ALA A 84 23.26 -2.77 16.84
N PHE A 85 23.98 -1.69 16.52
CA PHE A 85 24.83 -1.63 15.34
C PHE A 85 26.26 -1.22 15.70
N ASN A 86 27.22 -2.06 15.32
CA ASN A 86 28.65 -1.80 15.47
C ASN A 86 29.24 -1.40 14.12
N GLY A 87 29.39 -0.10 13.90
CA GLY A 87 30.08 0.46 12.73
C GLY A 87 31.49 0.95 13.04
N ASP A 88 32.24 1.24 11.99
CA ASP A 88 33.49 2.01 12.06
C ASP A 88 33.20 3.41 12.63
N GLN A 89 34.12 3.94 13.45
CA GLN A 89 33.93 5.20 14.16
C GLN A 89 33.79 6.41 13.22
N ASP A 90 34.52 6.39 12.11
CA ASP A 90 34.72 7.53 11.22
C ASP A 90 33.99 7.38 9.87
N LYS A 91 33.46 6.19 9.62
CA LYS A 91 32.67 5.92 8.43
C LYS A 91 31.28 6.56 8.51
N VAL A 92 30.84 7.09 7.36
CA VAL A 92 29.48 7.63 7.20
C VAL A 92 28.53 6.50 6.82
N TYR A 93 27.47 6.36 7.61
CA TYR A 93 26.39 5.42 7.37
C TYR A 93 25.09 6.17 7.09
N SER A 94 24.15 5.52 6.42
CA SER A 94 22.78 6.00 6.26
C SER A 94 21.82 5.11 7.03
N LEU A 95 21.14 5.66 8.02
CA LEU A 95 19.96 5.05 8.58
C LEU A 95 18.78 5.25 7.64
N VAL A 96 18.08 4.17 7.29
CA VAL A 96 16.82 4.21 6.56
C VAL A 96 15.72 3.58 7.41
N VAL A 97 14.65 4.33 7.66
CA VAL A 97 13.45 3.81 8.34
C VAL A 97 12.30 3.81 7.33
N LYS A 98 11.70 2.63 7.14
CA LYS A 98 10.49 2.43 6.33
C LYS A 98 9.40 1.91 7.22
N ALA A 99 8.26 2.60 7.26
CA ALA A 99 7.08 2.15 7.95
C ALA A 99 5.88 2.34 7.01
N ASP A 100 4.96 1.39 7.04
CA ASP A 100 3.73 1.48 6.26
C ASP A 100 3.00 2.77 6.65
N ALA A 101 2.49 3.49 5.66
CA ALA A 101 1.81 4.77 5.82
C ALA A 101 2.67 5.90 6.42
N PHE A 102 4.00 5.80 6.38
CA PHE A 102 4.88 6.90 6.80
C PHE A 102 5.94 7.20 5.75
N GLN A 103 6.34 8.47 5.70
CA GLN A 103 7.43 8.92 4.87
C GLN A 103 8.70 8.13 5.19
N LYS A 104 9.41 7.71 4.13
CA LYS A 104 10.73 7.10 4.27
C LYS A 104 11.68 8.11 4.90
N VAL A 105 12.27 7.75 6.05
CA VAL A 105 13.28 8.59 6.70
C VAL A 105 14.66 8.12 6.29
N VAL A 106 15.50 9.05 5.84
CA VAL A 106 16.93 8.82 5.62
C VAL A 106 17.73 9.82 6.47
N ARG A 107 18.69 9.32 7.25
CA ARG A 107 19.59 10.13 8.08
C ARG A 107 21.01 9.60 7.96
N THR A 108 21.96 10.48 7.70
CA THR A 108 23.37 10.11 7.69
C THR A 108 23.98 10.32 9.07
N PHE A 109 24.90 9.45 9.47
CA PHE A 109 25.61 9.57 10.75
C PHE A 109 27.00 8.94 10.69
N THR A 110 27.85 9.32 11.64
CA THR A 110 29.08 8.56 11.99
C THR A 110 28.91 8.03 13.40
N MET A 111 29.53 6.90 13.74
CA MET A 111 29.46 6.41 15.12
C MET A 111 30.09 7.41 16.11
N ARG A 112 31.14 8.14 15.68
CA ARG A 112 31.76 9.20 16.47
C ARG A 112 30.80 10.35 16.76
N SER A 113 30.02 10.83 15.78
CA SER A 113 29.08 11.94 15.99
C SER A 113 27.95 11.55 16.95
N LEU A 114 27.37 10.36 16.79
CA LEU A 114 26.32 9.85 17.69
C LEU A 114 26.78 9.75 19.15
N ARG A 115 28.02 9.30 19.36
CA ARG A 115 28.62 9.21 20.70
C ARG A 115 28.77 10.57 21.37
N LYS A 116 29.16 11.60 20.61
CA LYS A 116 29.39 12.95 21.13
C LYS A 116 28.11 13.73 21.42
N GLU A 117 27.10 13.59 20.57
CA GLU A 117 25.92 14.48 20.59
C GLU A 117 24.85 14.06 21.59
N GLN A 118 24.63 12.75 21.80
CA GLN A 118 23.52 12.28 22.63
C GLN A 118 23.85 11.01 23.42
N GLY A 119 25.13 10.79 23.75
CA GLY A 119 25.55 9.58 24.47
C GLY A 119 25.26 8.29 23.71
N GLY A 120 25.38 8.31 22.38
CA GLY A 120 25.13 7.15 21.51
C GLY A 120 23.68 6.98 21.06
N ARG A 121 22.84 8.01 21.21
CA ARG A 121 21.45 8.01 20.74
C ARG A 121 21.34 8.77 19.42
N LEU A 122 20.55 8.25 18.50
CA LEU A 122 20.06 9.07 17.40
C LEU A 122 18.96 9.97 17.96
N ALA A 123 18.88 11.20 17.45
CA ALA A 123 17.75 12.06 17.74
C ALA A 123 16.45 11.32 17.41
N ASP A 124 15.42 11.60 18.20
CA ASP A 124 14.08 11.12 17.98
C ASP A 124 13.68 11.28 16.49
N ILE A 125 13.17 10.19 15.91
CA ILE A 125 12.72 10.17 14.52
C ILE A 125 11.21 10.34 14.53
N ASP A 126 10.77 11.55 14.16
CA ASP A 126 9.36 11.82 13.94
C ASP A 126 8.94 11.21 12.60
N LEU A 127 7.98 10.29 12.66
CA LEU A 127 7.38 9.71 11.46
C LEU A 127 6.31 10.64 10.94
N VAL A 128 6.44 11.03 9.67
CA VAL A 128 5.48 11.88 8.98
C VAL A 128 4.45 10.99 8.27
N PRO A 129 3.14 11.13 8.56
CA PRO A 129 2.08 10.41 7.84
C PRO A 129 2.21 10.56 6.32
N ALA A 130 2.05 9.45 5.60
CA ALA A 130 2.17 9.40 4.16
C ALA A 130 1.18 8.41 3.54
N LEU A 131 0.72 8.69 2.32
CA LEU A 131 0.28 7.65 1.39
C LEU A 131 1.56 6.98 0.85
N THR A 132 1.70 5.67 1.07
CA THR A 132 2.91 4.95 0.64
C THR A 132 2.56 3.78 -0.26
N PHE A 133 3.39 3.54 -1.26
CA PHE A 133 3.31 2.32 -2.07
C PHE A 133 4.69 1.92 -2.58
N VAL A 134 4.83 0.65 -2.96
CA VAL A 134 6.04 0.15 -3.63
C VAL A 134 5.69 -0.14 -5.07
N THR A 135 6.23 0.64 -5.99
CA THR A 135 6.12 0.41 -7.44
C THR A 135 7.30 -0.42 -7.93
N GLY A 136 7.12 -1.20 -8.99
CA GLY A 136 8.15 -2.08 -9.51
C GLY A 136 8.02 -2.47 -10.98
N GLY A 137 9.16 -2.93 -11.52
CA GLY A 137 9.23 -3.73 -12.74
C GLY A 137 9.38 -2.95 -14.06
N GLN A 138 9.04 -1.67 -14.07
CA GLN A 138 9.12 -0.81 -15.26
C GLN A 138 9.94 0.47 -14.96
N GLN A 139 10.30 1.20 -16.01
CA GLN A 139 10.95 2.50 -15.90
C GLN A 139 9.96 3.63 -15.65
N GLU A 140 8.66 3.38 -15.66
CA GLU A 140 7.63 4.42 -15.55
C GLU A 140 6.56 4.02 -14.54
N VAL A 141 6.11 5.00 -13.76
CA VAL A 141 4.89 4.90 -12.96
C VAL A 141 3.94 6.03 -13.32
N GLN A 142 2.66 5.71 -13.48
CA GLN A 142 1.61 6.69 -13.70
C GLN A 142 0.50 6.53 -12.66
N LEU A 143 0.11 7.67 -12.08
CA LEU A 143 -0.80 7.77 -10.96
C LEU A 143 -1.87 8.82 -11.27
N ASP A 144 -3.13 8.48 -11.05
CA ASP A 144 -4.23 9.44 -10.92
C ASP A 144 -4.43 9.73 -9.43
N LEU A 145 -4.03 10.93 -9.00
CA LEU A 145 -4.19 11.37 -7.62
C LEU A 145 -5.17 12.53 -7.61
N GLY A 146 -6.45 12.23 -7.40
CA GLY A 146 -7.49 13.24 -7.31
C GLY A 146 -7.50 13.88 -5.92
N ALA A 147 -7.04 15.13 -5.83
CA ALA A 147 -7.05 15.92 -4.61
C ALA A 147 -7.32 17.40 -4.92
N SER A 148 -8.40 17.98 -4.37
CA SER A 148 -8.80 19.36 -4.66
C SER A 148 -7.97 20.36 -3.85
N ASP A 149 -7.15 21.18 -4.51
CA ASP A 149 -6.29 22.21 -3.90
C ASP A 149 -5.44 21.69 -2.72
N ALA A 150 -4.84 20.51 -2.89
CA ALA A 150 -4.04 19.84 -1.88
C ALA A 150 -2.54 20.10 -2.10
N ALA A 151 -1.87 20.73 -1.13
CA ALA A 151 -0.41 20.87 -1.14
C ALA A 151 0.24 19.53 -0.78
N LEU A 152 0.72 18.81 -1.80
CA LEU A 152 1.32 17.48 -1.66
C LEU A 152 2.80 17.49 -2.07
N SER A 153 3.58 16.61 -1.44
CA SER A 153 4.99 16.39 -1.72
C SER A 153 5.28 14.91 -1.92
N ILE A 154 5.91 14.56 -3.03
CA ILE A 154 6.13 13.19 -3.50
C ILE A 154 7.63 12.89 -3.51
N ASP A 155 8.05 11.88 -2.73
CA ASP A 155 9.36 11.24 -2.85
C ASP A 155 9.18 9.94 -3.63
N TRP A 156 9.68 9.91 -4.87
CA TRP A 156 9.58 8.77 -5.79
C TRP A 156 10.48 7.58 -5.41
N GLY A 157 11.34 7.71 -4.40
CA GLY A 157 12.09 6.58 -3.87
C GLY A 157 13.44 6.33 -4.53
N ASP A 158 13.77 7.03 -5.61
CA ASP A 158 14.99 6.83 -6.42
C ASP A 158 16.10 7.85 -6.14
N GLY A 159 15.84 8.84 -5.28
CA GLY A 159 16.78 9.92 -4.96
C GLY A 159 16.66 11.16 -5.83
N SER A 160 15.70 11.20 -6.76
CA SER A 160 15.30 12.43 -7.45
C SER A 160 14.81 13.49 -6.47
N PRO A 161 14.83 14.78 -6.84
CA PRO A 161 14.26 15.85 -6.03
C PRO A 161 12.78 15.59 -5.72
N ILE A 162 12.34 15.96 -4.51
CA ILE A 162 10.94 15.88 -4.11
C ILE A 162 10.09 16.71 -5.08
N GLU A 163 9.06 16.08 -5.64
CA GLU A 163 8.09 16.74 -6.51
C GLU A 163 6.97 17.35 -5.67
N ALA A 164 6.63 18.61 -5.94
CA ALA A 164 5.52 19.30 -5.29
C ALA A 164 4.36 19.46 -6.26
N THR A 165 3.14 19.15 -5.82
CA THR A 165 1.92 19.35 -6.61
C THR A 165 0.83 19.99 -5.75
N THR A 166 -0.07 20.72 -6.40
CA THR A 166 -1.25 21.36 -5.79
C THR A 166 -2.56 20.92 -6.43
N CYS A 167 -2.51 19.98 -7.37
CA CYS A 167 -3.67 19.56 -8.15
C CYS A 167 -4.05 18.10 -7.93
N GLY A 168 -5.33 17.82 -8.18
CA GLY A 168 -5.83 16.50 -8.49
C GLY A 168 -5.46 16.20 -9.94
N CYS A 169 -4.32 15.55 -10.16
CA CYS A 169 -3.74 15.45 -11.48
C CYS A 169 -3.09 14.10 -11.74
N TYR A 170 -2.97 13.81 -13.03
CA TYR A 170 -2.19 12.70 -13.53
C TYR A 170 -0.72 12.99 -13.34
N LEU A 171 -0.06 12.14 -12.56
CA LEU A 171 1.35 12.21 -12.24
C LEU A 171 2.08 11.11 -13.00
N THR A 172 3.27 11.43 -13.48
CA THR A 172 4.12 10.50 -14.23
C THR A 172 5.55 10.66 -13.77
N HIS A 173 6.20 9.55 -13.44
CA HIS A 173 7.61 9.55 -13.06
C HIS A 173 8.38 8.50 -13.83
N LEU A 174 9.56 8.89 -14.31
CA LEU A 174 10.48 8.04 -15.05
C LEU A 174 11.71 7.73 -14.19
N TYR A 175 11.93 6.45 -13.94
CA TYR A 175 13.10 5.92 -13.26
C TYR A 175 14.23 5.65 -14.26
N ASP A 176 15.43 6.11 -13.93
CA ASP A 176 16.65 5.87 -14.73
C ASP A 176 16.94 4.37 -14.91
N THR A 177 16.59 3.56 -13.91
CA THR A 177 16.81 2.11 -13.92
C THR A 177 15.52 1.38 -13.57
N PRO A 178 15.18 0.26 -14.24
CA PRO A 178 14.11 -0.60 -13.77
C PRO A 178 14.43 -1.14 -12.37
N GLY A 179 13.46 -1.09 -11.46
CA GLY A 179 13.68 -1.47 -10.08
C GLY A 179 12.38 -1.52 -9.28
N TYR A 180 12.52 -1.66 -7.96
CA TYR A 180 11.42 -1.45 -7.01
C TYR A 180 11.70 -0.19 -6.20
N TYR A 181 10.72 0.69 -6.12
CA TYR A 181 10.85 2.00 -5.50
C TYR A 181 9.77 2.21 -4.46
N PHE A 182 10.20 2.62 -3.26
CA PHE A 182 9.29 2.99 -2.18
C PHE A 182 8.92 4.45 -2.36
N VAL A 183 7.69 4.69 -2.80
CA VAL A 183 7.12 6.01 -3.01
C VAL A 183 6.39 6.44 -1.74
N SER A 184 6.57 7.70 -1.35
CA SER A 184 5.81 8.30 -0.25
C SER A 184 5.30 9.68 -0.64
N ILE A 185 3.99 9.89 -0.44
CA ILE A 185 3.29 11.15 -0.66
C ILE A 185 2.91 11.71 0.71
N THR A 186 3.28 12.96 0.98
CA THR A 186 3.03 13.67 2.23
C THR A 186 2.31 14.99 1.97
N GLY A 187 1.82 15.66 3.01
CA GLY A 187 1.11 16.95 2.92
C GLY A 187 -0.34 16.83 3.36
N GLU A 188 -1.25 17.49 2.66
CA GLU A 188 -2.69 17.51 2.93
C GLU A 188 -3.40 16.23 2.42
N LEU A 189 -3.07 15.08 3.02
CA LEU A 189 -3.58 13.76 2.61
C LEU A 189 -5.10 13.59 2.84
N ASP A 190 -5.68 14.37 3.74
CA ASP A 190 -7.11 14.45 3.98
C ASP A 190 -7.87 15.09 2.80
N LYS A 191 -7.18 15.69 1.83
CA LYS A 191 -7.81 16.18 0.60
C LYS A 191 -7.75 15.18 -0.56
N VAL A 192 -7.15 14.01 -0.37
CA VAL A 192 -7.09 12.96 -1.40
C VAL A 192 -8.42 12.21 -1.44
N GLU A 193 -9.14 12.36 -2.55
CA GLU A 193 -10.50 11.82 -2.76
C GLU A 193 -10.50 10.67 -3.76
N THR A 194 -9.57 10.66 -4.71
CA THR A 194 -9.45 9.60 -5.72
C THR A 194 -8.01 9.12 -5.83
N LEU A 195 -7.84 7.81 -5.95
CA LEU A 195 -6.56 7.17 -6.16
C LEU A 195 -6.67 6.08 -7.22
N GLY A 196 -5.92 6.23 -8.30
CA GLY A 196 -5.81 5.23 -9.35
C GLY A 196 -4.42 5.14 -9.93
N PHE A 197 -4.13 4.01 -10.55
CA PHE A 197 -2.87 3.74 -11.22
C PHE A 197 -3.16 3.21 -12.61
N PHE A 198 -2.38 3.68 -13.58
CA PHE A 198 -2.62 3.32 -14.96
C PHE A 198 -2.11 1.92 -15.27
N TYR A 199 -2.91 1.20 -16.05
CA TYR A 199 -2.55 -0.12 -16.56
C TYR A 199 -1.22 -0.05 -17.34
N ASP A 200 -0.37 -1.06 -17.17
CA ASP A 200 0.99 -1.19 -17.72
C ASP A 200 2.08 -0.21 -17.21
N TYR A 201 1.73 0.85 -16.49
CA TYR A 201 2.68 1.88 -16.04
C TYR A 201 2.98 1.77 -14.54
N GLY A 202 3.75 0.73 -14.18
CA GLY A 202 4.26 0.48 -12.83
C GLY A 202 3.38 -0.49 -12.04
N GLY A 203 3.90 -1.70 -11.81
CA GLY A 203 3.24 -2.67 -10.94
C GLY A 203 3.37 -2.26 -9.48
N ILE A 204 2.35 -2.47 -8.66
CA ILE A 204 2.42 -2.17 -7.23
C ILE A 204 2.57 -3.47 -6.46
N SER A 205 3.59 -3.59 -5.62
CA SER A 205 3.75 -4.74 -4.73
C SER A 205 3.22 -4.50 -3.32
N ASP A 206 3.07 -3.24 -2.91
CA ASP A 206 2.58 -2.86 -1.58
C ASP A 206 1.92 -1.49 -1.59
N ILE A 207 0.94 -1.25 -0.71
CA ILE A 207 0.24 0.03 -0.56
C ILE A 207 -0.30 0.19 0.86
N ALA A 208 -0.22 1.41 1.40
CA ALA A 208 -0.81 1.78 2.68
C ALA A 208 -1.64 3.04 2.53
N LEU A 209 -2.90 2.97 2.97
CA LEU A 209 -3.95 3.97 2.76
C LEU A 209 -4.41 4.63 4.08
N ASP A 210 -3.71 4.37 5.18
CA ASP A 210 -4.13 4.69 6.54
C ASP A 210 -4.39 6.19 6.79
N HIS A 211 -3.74 7.07 6.02
CA HIS A 211 -3.83 8.52 6.20
C HIS A 211 -4.57 9.26 5.08
N VAL A 212 -5.17 8.54 4.14
CA VAL A 212 -6.05 9.12 3.11
C VAL A 212 -7.52 8.88 3.47
N GLY A 213 -7.92 9.38 4.64
CA GLY A 213 -9.24 9.08 5.23
C GLY A 213 -10.44 9.53 4.39
N ASN A 214 -10.26 10.54 3.53
CA ASN A 214 -11.31 11.05 2.64
C ASN A 214 -11.33 10.40 1.26
N LEU A 215 -10.62 9.28 1.08
CA LEU A 215 -10.63 8.52 -0.17
C LEU A 215 -12.05 8.02 -0.48
N GLN A 216 -12.62 8.51 -1.58
CA GLN A 216 -13.95 8.15 -2.09
C GLN A 216 -13.89 7.11 -3.21
N SER A 217 -12.81 7.11 -4.00
CA SER A 217 -12.66 6.23 -5.15
C SER A 217 -11.26 5.62 -5.21
N PHE A 218 -11.21 4.29 -5.31
CA PHE A 218 -10.00 3.55 -5.62
C PHE A 218 -10.22 2.73 -6.89
N ALA A 219 -9.52 3.08 -7.97
CA ALA A 219 -9.73 2.46 -9.28
C ALA A 219 -8.41 2.01 -9.90
N ASN A 220 -8.26 0.70 -10.14
CA ASN A 220 -6.99 0.11 -10.50
C ASN A 220 -7.09 -1.14 -11.36
N ALA A 221 -6.16 -1.24 -12.31
CA ALA A 221 -5.90 -2.46 -13.08
C ALA A 221 -4.40 -2.79 -13.04
N PHE A 222 -4.03 -3.80 -12.27
CA PHE A 222 -2.65 -4.15 -11.97
C PHE A 222 -2.24 -5.47 -12.63
N ALA A 223 -1.21 -5.43 -13.48
CA ALA A 223 -0.49 -6.65 -13.86
C ALA A 223 0.25 -7.26 -12.65
N GLN A 224 0.79 -6.42 -11.77
CA GLN A 224 1.37 -6.77 -10.48
C GLN A 224 0.73 -5.91 -9.38
N SER A 225 0.13 -6.58 -8.39
CA SER A 225 -0.67 -5.98 -7.32
C SER A 225 -0.20 -6.37 -5.92
N PRO A 226 -0.52 -5.58 -4.89
CA PRO A 226 -0.35 -5.96 -3.50
C PRO A 226 -1.13 -7.23 -3.17
N THR A 227 -0.58 -8.08 -2.30
CA THR A 227 -1.30 -9.28 -1.83
C THR A 227 -2.45 -8.94 -0.88
N TYR A 228 -2.32 -7.83 -0.15
CA TYR A 228 -3.29 -7.29 0.79
C TYR A 228 -3.51 -5.81 0.50
N ILE A 229 -4.76 -5.36 0.51
CA ILE A 229 -5.12 -3.94 0.46
C ILE A 229 -6.05 -3.66 1.64
N ASP A 230 -5.69 -2.68 2.46
CA ASP A 230 -6.44 -2.31 3.65
C ASP A 230 -7.18 -0.99 3.41
N PHE A 231 -8.51 -1.06 3.35
CA PHE A 231 -9.36 0.13 3.29
C PHE A 231 -10.01 0.46 4.65
N SER A 232 -9.59 -0.18 5.75
CA SER A 232 -10.30 -0.05 7.04
C SER A 232 -10.40 1.38 7.59
N ASN A 233 -9.53 2.30 7.12
CA ASN A 233 -9.52 3.70 7.53
C ASN A 233 -10.21 4.64 6.52
N ASN A 234 -10.77 4.11 5.42
CA ASN A 234 -11.37 4.89 4.33
C ASN A 234 -12.90 4.78 4.39
N THR A 235 -13.52 5.34 5.43
CA THR A 235 -14.97 5.20 5.66
C THR A 235 -15.82 5.89 4.60
N LEU A 236 -15.31 6.94 3.96
CA LEU A 236 -15.96 7.65 2.85
C LEU A 236 -15.81 6.95 1.50
N LEU A 237 -15.23 5.75 1.45
CA LEU A 237 -14.99 5.01 0.22
C LEU A 237 -16.31 4.56 -0.41
N GLN A 238 -16.59 5.07 -1.60
CA GLN A 238 -17.80 4.79 -2.38
C GLN A 238 -17.55 3.81 -3.52
N THR A 239 -16.35 3.85 -4.11
CA THR A 239 -15.99 3.02 -5.26
C THR A 239 -14.71 2.26 -5.01
N ILE A 240 -14.77 0.94 -5.23
CA ILE A 240 -13.61 0.08 -5.42
C ILE A 240 -13.75 -0.53 -6.81
N GLU A 241 -12.84 -0.21 -7.72
CA GLU A 241 -12.65 -0.92 -8.97
C GLU A 241 -11.25 -1.51 -8.98
N LEU A 242 -11.14 -2.83 -8.96
CA LEU A 242 -9.88 -3.54 -8.83
C LEU A 242 -9.80 -4.73 -9.78
N GLY A 243 -9.03 -4.55 -10.84
CA GLY A 243 -8.46 -5.64 -11.63
C GLY A 243 -7.07 -5.97 -11.11
N ALA A 244 -6.82 -7.19 -10.61
CA ALA A 244 -5.53 -7.52 -10.00
C ALA A 244 -5.23 -9.02 -9.99
N SER A 245 -3.97 -9.36 -10.29
CA SER A 245 -3.48 -10.75 -10.38
C SER A 245 -3.06 -11.37 -9.05
N ARG A 246 -2.55 -10.57 -8.11
CA ARG A 246 -1.90 -11.04 -6.88
C ARG A 246 -2.65 -10.65 -5.60
N THR A 247 -3.64 -9.77 -5.66
CA THR A 247 -4.48 -9.46 -4.51
C THR A 247 -5.19 -10.73 -4.03
N ARG A 248 -5.06 -11.03 -2.73
CA ARG A 248 -5.68 -12.19 -2.08
C ARG A 248 -6.64 -11.79 -0.97
N TYR A 249 -6.44 -10.59 -0.42
CA TYR A 249 -7.19 -10.08 0.72
C TYR A 249 -7.46 -8.60 0.53
N ILE A 250 -8.70 -8.20 0.82
CA ILE A 250 -9.12 -6.81 0.97
C ILE A 250 -9.88 -6.72 2.29
N THR A 251 -9.63 -5.64 3.03
CA THR A 251 -10.44 -5.23 4.18
C THR A 251 -11.21 -3.98 3.79
N VAL A 252 -12.49 -3.91 4.14
CA VAL A 252 -13.34 -2.72 3.97
C VAL A 252 -13.84 -2.25 5.33
N PRO A 253 -14.11 -0.94 5.52
CA PRO A 253 -14.62 -0.43 6.79
C PRO A 253 -16.01 -0.99 7.09
N ALA A 254 -16.34 -1.12 8.38
CA ALA A 254 -17.68 -1.56 8.78
C ALA A 254 -18.73 -0.47 8.51
N ASP A 255 -18.34 0.78 8.75
CA ASP A 255 -19.03 2.02 8.42
C ASP A 255 -18.52 2.56 7.06
N ASN A 256 -18.71 1.76 6.00
CA ASN A 256 -18.33 2.15 4.65
C ASN A 256 -19.48 2.86 3.91
N ASP A 257 -19.15 3.68 2.92
CA ASP A 257 -20.08 4.34 1.98
C ASP A 257 -20.14 3.68 0.60
N LEU A 258 -19.78 2.39 0.50
CA LEU A 258 -19.62 1.71 -0.78
C LEU A 258 -20.95 1.66 -1.55
N LEU A 259 -20.89 2.09 -2.81
CA LEU A 259 -21.97 2.01 -3.81
C LEU A 259 -21.54 1.21 -5.04
N SER A 260 -20.24 1.07 -5.29
CA SER A 260 -19.71 0.31 -6.42
C SER A 260 -18.51 -0.51 -5.99
N VAL A 261 -18.65 -1.84 -6.01
CA VAL A 261 -17.57 -2.79 -5.74
C VAL A 261 -17.38 -3.67 -6.95
N ARG A 262 -16.28 -3.46 -7.68
CA ARG A 262 -15.95 -4.18 -8.90
C ARG A 262 -14.60 -4.86 -8.76
N LEU A 263 -14.62 -6.16 -8.49
CA LEU A 263 -13.43 -6.97 -8.26
C LEU A 263 -13.27 -7.97 -9.41
N PHE A 264 -12.25 -7.75 -10.23
CA PHE A 264 -11.84 -8.59 -11.35
C PHE A 264 -10.49 -9.24 -11.04
N LEU A 265 -10.53 -10.28 -10.21
CA LEU A 265 -9.33 -10.85 -9.60
C LEU A 265 -9.05 -12.27 -10.13
N ASP A 266 -7.76 -12.59 -10.22
CA ASP A 266 -7.30 -13.94 -10.54
C ASP A 266 -7.74 -14.96 -9.48
N SER A 267 -7.73 -16.23 -9.88
CA SER A 267 -7.98 -17.35 -8.96
C SER A 267 -7.02 -17.31 -7.76
N GLY A 268 -7.56 -17.44 -6.56
CA GLY A 268 -6.80 -17.45 -5.31
C GLY A 268 -7.23 -16.37 -4.32
N PHE A 269 -8.13 -15.46 -4.70
CA PHE A 269 -8.73 -14.54 -3.73
C PHE A 269 -9.36 -15.29 -2.56
N SER A 270 -9.20 -14.78 -1.35
CA SER A 270 -9.64 -15.47 -0.14
C SER A 270 -11.15 -15.50 -0.04
N ALA A 271 -11.71 -16.69 0.19
CA ALA A 271 -13.13 -16.87 0.49
C ALA A 271 -13.54 -16.05 1.73
N SER A 272 -12.72 -16.00 2.78
CA SER A 272 -13.07 -15.23 3.99
C SER A 272 -13.09 -13.73 3.72
N SER A 273 -12.18 -13.22 2.90
CA SER A 273 -12.15 -11.81 2.50
C SER A 273 -13.34 -11.46 1.63
N LEU A 274 -13.69 -12.29 0.65
CA LEU A 274 -14.86 -12.07 -0.20
C LEU A 274 -16.16 -12.04 0.61
N ASN A 275 -16.37 -13.02 1.49
CA ASN A 275 -17.54 -13.05 2.37
C ASN A 275 -17.59 -11.82 3.28
N ASN A 276 -16.43 -11.34 3.78
CA ASN A 276 -16.39 -10.14 4.61
C ASN A 276 -16.78 -8.89 3.82
N VAL A 277 -16.26 -8.70 2.60
CA VAL A 277 -16.64 -7.58 1.73
C VAL A 277 -18.15 -7.56 1.48
N ILE A 278 -18.74 -8.71 1.12
CA ILE A 278 -20.19 -8.83 0.91
C ILE A 278 -20.96 -8.43 2.18
N HIS A 279 -20.57 -8.98 3.33
CA HIS A 279 -21.23 -8.72 4.60
C HIS A 279 -21.20 -7.23 5.00
N GLN A 280 -20.06 -6.57 4.82
CA GLN A 280 -19.91 -5.15 5.19
C GLN A 280 -20.72 -4.24 4.27
N VAL A 281 -20.75 -4.51 2.96
CA VAL A 281 -21.58 -3.77 2.00
C VAL A 281 -23.06 -3.98 2.32
N TYR A 282 -23.48 -5.22 2.57
CA TYR A 282 -24.85 -5.58 2.94
C TYR A 282 -25.31 -4.84 4.21
N THR A 283 -24.51 -4.91 5.28
CA THR A 283 -24.86 -4.32 6.58
C THR A 283 -24.97 -2.80 6.49
N ALA A 284 -24.01 -2.14 5.85
CA ALA A 284 -24.05 -0.69 5.67
C ALA A 284 -25.24 -0.25 4.79
N SER A 285 -25.53 -1.00 3.72
CA SER A 285 -26.65 -0.70 2.83
C SER A 285 -28.01 -0.83 3.52
N LEU A 286 -28.18 -1.83 4.40
CA LEU A 286 -29.40 -1.96 5.20
C LEU A 286 -29.54 -0.86 6.25
N ALA A 287 -28.45 -0.54 6.95
CA ALA A 287 -28.47 0.48 7.99
C ALA A 287 -28.91 1.85 7.47
N GLU A 288 -28.55 2.16 6.23
CA GLU A 288 -28.82 3.46 5.59
C GLU A 288 -29.87 3.41 4.48
N ASN A 289 -30.51 2.25 4.26
CA ASN A 289 -31.47 2.04 3.18
C ASN A 289 -30.91 2.44 1.80
N ARG A 290 -29.65 2.09 1.53
CA ARG A 290 -28.97 2.42 0.27
C ARG A 290 -29.42 1.50 -0.84
N THR A 291 -29.87 2.09 -1.94
CA THR A 291 -30.39 1.37 -3.10
C THR A 291 -29.59 1.67 -4.37
N GLY A 292 -29.61 0.76 -5.34
CA GLY A 292 -29.04 1.00 -6.67
C GLY A 292 -27.52 0.94 -6.75
N GLY A 293 -26.86 0.28 -5.80
CA GLY A 293 -25.42 0.02 -5.87
C GLY A 293 -25.06 -1.11 -6.83
N GLN A 294 -23.76 -1.37 -6.98
CA GLN A 294 -23.22 -2.39 -7.88
C GLN A 294 -22.21 -3.29 -7.14
N MET A 295 -22.33 -4.59 -7.34
CA MET A 295 -21.37 -5.60 -6.91
C MET A 295 -21.00 -6.53 -8.06
N TYR A 296 -19.85 -6.31 -8.69
CA TYR A 296 -19.26 -7.22 -9.67
C TYR A 296 -18.11 -8.00 -9.01
N LEU A 297 -18.30 -9.30 -8.81
CA LEU A 297 -17.41 -10.15 -8.02
C LEU A 297 -16.92 -11.36 -8.83
N SER A 298 -16.50 -11.14 -10.08
CA SER A 298 -16.18 -12.22 -11.03
C SER A 298 -14.78 -12.08 -11.62
N GLN A 299 -14.18 -13.19 -12.08
CA GLN A 299 -12.81 -13.21 -12.60
C GLN A 299 -12.62 -12.39 -13.89
N GLN A 300 -13.71 -12.11 -14.60
CA GLN A 300 -13.74 -11.33 -15.83
C GLN A 300 -14.95 -10.41 -15.76
N PRO A 301 -14.96 -9.26 -16.47
CA PRO A 301 -16.14 -8.43 -16.57
C PRO A 301 -17.38 -9.24 -16.97
N TYR A 302 -18.41 -9.22 -16.11
CA TYR A 302 -19.66 -9.99 -16.28
C TYR A 302 -19.47 -11.52 -16.35
N GLY A 303 -18.44 -12.05 -15.68
CA GLY A 303 -18.20 -13.49 -15.61
C GLY A 303 -19.28 -14.22 -14.81
N ALA A 304 -19.53 -15.50 -15.16
CA ALA A 304 -20.51 -16.35 -14.47
C ALA A 304 -20.00 -16.98 -13.17
N THR A 305 -18.71 -16.82 -12.85
CA THR A 305 -18.05 -17.46 -11.72
C THR A 305 -17.51 -16.40 -10.76
N PHE A 306 -17.77 -16.58 -9.46
CA PHE A 306 -17.22 -15.71 -8.42
C PHE A 306 -15.69 -15.77 -8.37
N ILE A 307 -15.05 -14.68 -7.97
CA ILE A 307 -13.58 -14.62 -7.77
C ILE A 307 -13.07 -15.58 -6.67
N ALA A 308 -13.95 -15.99 -5.74
CA ALA A 308 -13.68 -16.99 -4.71
C ALA A 308 -14.97 -17.70 -4.27
N PRO A 309 -14.90 -18.86 -3.59
CA PRO A 309 -16.08 -19.48 -2.99
C PRO A 309 -16.77 -18.54 -1.99
N ILE A 310 -18.10 -18.43 -2.08
CA ILE A 310 -18.94 -17.69 -1.14
C ILE A 310 -19.77 -18.63 -0.26
N SER A 311 -20.02 -18.20 0.97
CA SER A 311 -20.85 -18.92 1.95
C SER A 311 -22.34 -18.81 1.61
N ASN A 312 -23.18 -19.66 2.22
CA ASN A 312 -24.63 -19.55 2.07
C ASN A 312 -25.16 -18.22 2.64
N THR A 313 -24.61 -17.76 3.76
CA THR A 313 -24.94 -16.44 4.33
C THR A 313 -24.68 -15.32 3.34
N ALA A 314 -23.49 -15.28 2.73
CA ALA A 314 -23.18 -14.27 1.73
C ALA A 314 -24.08 -14.34 0.49
N LYS A 315 -24.52 -15.53 0.08
CA LYS A 315 -25.53 -15.67 -0.99
C LYS A 315 -26.86 -15.03 -0.61
N ASP A 316 -27.32 -15.27 0.62
CA ASP A 316 -28.57 -14.68 1.11
C ASP A 316 -28.46 -13.15 1.21
N GLU A 317 -27.33 -12.62 1.68
CA GLU A 317 -27.04 -11.19 1.71
C GLU A 317 -27.05 -10.56 0.31
N LEU A 318 -26.41 -11.20 -0.68
CA LEU A 318 -26.43 -10.75 -2.07
C LEU A 318 -27.84 -10.78 -2.68
N ARG A 319 -28.69 -11.75 -2.31
CA ARG A 319 -30.12 -11.77 -2.73
C ARG A 319 -30.88 -10.59 -2.16
N VAL A 320 -30.66 -10.23 -0.90
CA VAL A 320 -31.31 -9.04 -0.31
C VAL A 320 -30.84 -7.75 -0.98
N LEU A 321 -29.54 -7.59 -1.21
CA LEU A 321 -29.00 -6.45 -1.95
C LEU A 321 -29.69 -6.32 -3.32
N ARG A 322 -29.76 -7.42 -4.08
CA ARG A 322 -30.37 -7.45 -5.42
C ARG A 322 -31.88 -7.21 -5.40
N ASP A 323 -32.60 -8.01 -4.64
CA ASP A 323 -34.06 -8.12 -4.74
C ASP A 323 -34.80 -7.07 -3.90
N SER A 324 -34.20 -6.65 -2.78
CA SER A 324 -34.83 -5.68 -1.85
C SER A 324 -34.26 -4.27 -1.98
N LEU A 325 -32.96 -4.14 -2.29
CA LEU A 325 -32.29 -2.84 -2.39
C LEU A 325 -31.97 -2.45 -3.85
N ALA A 326 -32.42 -3.24 -4.83
CA ALA A 326 -32.23 -2.98 -6.25
C ALA A 326 -30.75 -2.80 -6.65
N TRP A 327 -29.84 -3.51 -5.97
CA TRP A 327 -28.43 -3.54 -6.38
C TRP A 327 -28.24 -4.41 -7.62
N GLU A 328 -27.33 -4.00 -8.47
CA GLU A 328 -26.84 -4.84 -9.56
C GLU A 328 -25.76 -5.80 -9.03
N VAL A 329 -26.00 -7.11 -9.08
CA VAL A 329 -25.10 -8.13 -8.53
C VAL A 329 -24.67 -9.10 -9.61
N TRP A 330 -23.37 -9.33 -9.74
CA TRP A 330 -22.78 -10.28 -10.68
C TRP A 330 -21.62 -11.08 -10.06
N PRO A 331 -21.52 -12.40 -10.33
CA PRO A 331 -22.49 -13.23 -11.05
C PRO A 331 -23.85 -13.25 -10.37
N ASP A 332 -24.95 -13.35 -11.13
CA ASP A 332 -26.33 -13.29 -10.63
C ASP A 332 -26.96 -14.67 -10.38
N GLN A 333 -26.30 -15.75 -10.83
CA GLN A 333 -26.76 -17.13 -10.72
C GLN A 333 -26.23 -17.81 -9.45
N PHE A 334 -26.95 -17.70 -8.33
CA PHE A 334 -26.58 -18.33 -7.06
C PHE A 334 -27.73 -18.64 -6.11
#